data_AF-A0A952B3M4-F1
#
_entry.id   AF-A0A952B3M4-F1
#
_cell.length_a   1.000
_cell.length_b   1.000
_cell.length_c   1.000
_cell.angle_alpha   90.00
_cell.angle_beta   90.00
_cell.angle_gamma   90.00
#
_symmetry.space_group_name_H-M   'P 1'
#
loop_
_entity.id
_entity.type
_entity.pdbx_description
1 polymer ?
#
loop_
_entity_poly.entity_id
_entity_poly.type
_entity_poly.pdbx_seq_one_letter_code
_entity_poly.pdbx_strand_id
1 'polypeptide(L)'
;MYHLADLRKGAIFLKLEAILHAENNKSQLAARSVTSIFDIACPLVKEPTATSQLTLTVCRGLAVSGLERIINRTDFTDKQLVELGNAVADAEDISAMPRAFVGERCRGIYVFKNPAVLTQELVGKKMLPAPIIELYKALGLADRDAIVYLDLISDYIDTTSLLLHRRQNATDIVETKLHKASKTHILLRMFQPTYSWITRSYLRNVAQLRTARVALAIQRYRLDTGNLPDTLGDLVPIYIDAVPGDPFDGRTLRYDKLETGFVVYSVGEDKRDDGGRERLPRGERNKASSNWDITFIVER
;
A
#
# COMPACT_ATOMS: atom_id res chain seq x y z
N MET A 1 10.37 5.53 -16.45
CA MET A 1 10.32 4.57 -15.31
C MET A 1 11.61 4.48 -14.51
N TYR A 2 12.77 4.95 -15.00
CA TYR A 2 14.01 4.99 -14.21
C TYR A 2 13.82 5.71 -12.85
N HIS A 3 13.05 6.80 -12.85
CA HIS A 3 12.74 7.57 -11.63
C HIS A 3 12.08 6.74 -10.52
N LEU A 4 11.22 5.77 -10.85
CA LEU A 4 10.57 4.91 -9.85
C LEU A 4 11.57 3.99 -9.13
N ALA A 5 12.56 3.47 -9.87
CA ALA A 5 13.60 2.63 -9.30
C ALA A 5 14.53 3.45 -8.39
N ASP A 6 14.87 4.67 -8.80
CA ASP A 6 15.73 5.56 -8.03
C ASP A 6 15.03 6.07 -6.76
N LEU A 7 13.74 6.40 -6.83
CA LEU A 7 12.93 6.73 -5.65
C LEU A 7 12.90 5.59 -4.64
N ARG A 8 12.74 4.34 -5.11
CA ARG A 8 12.77 3.17 -4.22
C ARG A 8 14.13 3.00 -3.55
N LYS A 9 15.23 3.17 -4.30
CA LYS A 9 16.59 3.13 -3.72
C LYS A 9 16.79 4.25 -2.70
N GLY A 10 16.33 5.46 -3.00
CA GLY A 10 16.36 6.60 -2.07
C GLY A 10 15.62 6.31 -0.77
N ALA A 11 14.40 5.75 -0.85
CA ALA A 11 13.62 5.33 0.31
C ALA A 11 14.35 4.28 1.16
N ILE A 12 15.03 3.32 0.53
CA ILE A 12 15.85 2.33 1.24
C ILE A 12 17.01 2.99 1.98
N PHE A 13 17.75 3.90 1.32
CA PHE A 13 18.87 4.60 1.95
C PHE A 13 18.43 5.48 3.12
N LEU A 14 17.35 6.25 2.96
CA LEU A 14 16.78 7.06 4.04
C LEU A 14 16.30 6.21 5.21
N LYS A 15 15.74 5.01 4.96
CA LYS A 15 15.37 4.08 6.04
C LYS A 15 16.60 3.61 6.82
N LEU A 16 17.67 3.23 6.12
CA LEU A 16 18.93 2.81 6.76
C LEU A 16 19.56 3.96 7.55
N GLU A 17 19.52 5.18 6.99
CA GLU A 17 19.98 6.39 7.66
C GLU A 17 19.19 6.67 8.94
N ALA A 18 17.85 6.56 8.88
CA ALA A 18 16.99 6.75 10.05
C ALA A 18 17.34 5.78 11.19
N ILE A 19 17.56 4.51 10.85
CA ILE A 19 17.98 3.47 11.81
C ILE A 19 19.34 3.83 12.41
N LEU A 20 20.31 4.23 11.59
CA LEU A 20 21.64 4.63 12.06
C LEU A 20 21.57 5.84 13.01
N HIS A 21 20.75 6.84 12.70
CA HIS A 21 20.55 7.99 13.58
C HIS A 21 19.91 7.58 14.92
N ALA A 22 18.94 6.66 14.89
CA ALA A 22 18.30 6.16 16.10
C ALA A 22 19.27 5.39 17.02
N GLU A 23 20.09 4.50 16.45
CA GLU A 23 21.14 3.77 17.21
C GLU A 23 22.18 4.73 17.83
N ASN A 24 22.37 5.91 17.24
CA ASN A 24 23.24 6.96 17.77
C ASN A 24 22.51 7.96 18.70
N ASN A 25 21.29 7.67 19.14
CA ASN A 25 20.44 8.53 19.97
C ASN A 25 20.16 9.93 19.36
N LYS A 26 20.12 10.03 18.03
CA LYS A 26 19.82 11.27 17.30
C LYS A 26 18.37 11.27 16.80
N SER A 27 17.41 11.29 17.73
CA SER A 27 15.98 11.15 17.44
C SER A 27 15.44 12.15 16.40
N GLN A 28 15.87 13.41 16.43
CA GLN A 28 15.45 14.42 15.44
C GLN A 28 15.89 14.07 14.01
N LEU A 29 17.12 13.58 13.85
CA LEU A 29 17.64 13.19 12.54
C LEU A 29 16.96 11.90 12.06
N ALA A 30 16.72 10.95 12.97
CA ALA A 30 15.98 9.73 12.66
C ALA A 30 14.55 10.04 12.17
N ALA A 31 13.83 10.92 12.88
CA ALA A 31 12.51 11.39 12.47
C ALA A 31 12.55 12.05 11.09
N ARG A 32 13.51 12.96 10.86
CA ARG A 32 13.67 13.65 9.59
C ARG A 32 13.92 12.69 8.43
N SER A 33 14.78 11.68 8.60
CA SER A 33 15.04 10.69 7.55
C SER A 33 13.79 9.87 7.22
N VAL A 34 12.97 9.49 8.21
CA VAL A 34 11.68 8.82 7.96
C VAL A 34 10.70 9.73 7.23
N THR A 35 10.52 10.97 7.70
CA THR A 35 9.62 11.94 7.03
C THR A 35 10.05 12.18 5.58
N SER A 36 11.36 12.24 5.33
CA SER A 36 11.90 12.41 3.97
C SER A 36 11.49 11.27 3.03
N ILE A 37 11.25 10.04 3.53
CA ILE A 37 10.77 8.93 2.69
C ILE A 37 9.35 9.22 2.19
N PHE A 38 8.48 9.78 3.03
CA PHE A 38 7.15 10.21 2.61
C PHE A 38 7.23 11.34 1.59
N ASP A 39 8.10 12.33 1.82
CA ASP A 39 8.26 13.50 0.96
C ASP A 39 8.74 13.15 -0.45
N ILE A 40 9.76 12.29 -0.58
CA ILE A 40 10.26 11.89 -1.91
C ILE A 40 9.21 11.09 -2.71
N ALA A 41 8.28 10.42 -2.02
CA ALA A 41 7.23 9.64 -2.65
C ALA A 41 5.99 10.50 -2.98
N CYS A 42 5.82 11.65 -2.33
CA CYS A 42 4.67 12.55 -2.47
C CYS A 42 4.32 12.90 -3.93
N PRO A 43 5.28 13.19 -4.84
CA PRO A 43 4.97 13.47 -6.25
C PRO A 43 4.20 12.33 -6.96
N LEU A 44 4.43 11.07 -6.55
CA LEU A 44 3.79 9.89 -7.16
C LEU A 44 2.28 9.85 -6.93
N VAL A 45 1.76 10.56 -5.92
CA VAL A 45 0.32 10.69 -5.65
C VAL A 45 -0.45 11.18 -6.88
N LYS A 46 0.14 12.09 -7.65
CA LYS A 46 -0.49 12.68 -8.83
C LYS A 46 -0.23 11.89 -10.12
N GLU A 47 0.66 10.90 -10.11
CA GLU A 47 0.98 10.12 -11.30
C GLU A 47 -0.12 9.11 -11.62
N PRO A 48 -0.72 9.14 -12.83
CA PRO A 48 -1.87 8.33 -13.18
C PRO A 48 -1.46 6.94 -13.69
N THR A 49 -0.51 6.26 -13.04
CA THR A 49 -0.10 4.91 -13.47
C THR A 49 -0.09 3.93 -12.31
N ALA A 50 -0.50 2.68 -12.56
CA ALA A 50 -0.46 1.62 -11.57
C ALA A 50 0.95 1.42 -10.99
N THR A 51 1.98 1.48 -11.84
CA THR A 51 3.38 1.29 -11.44
C THR A 51 3.88 2.38 -10.49
N SER A 52 3.43 3.62 -10.68
CA SER A 52 3.74 4.74 -9.79
C SER A 52 3.08 4.54 -8.43
N GLN A 53 1.80 4.15 -8.42
CA GLN A 53 1.08 3.89 -7.16
C GLN A 53 1.65 2.70 -6.37
N LEU A 54 2.09 1.66 -7.06
CA LEU A 54 2.78 0.55 -6.41
C LEU A 54 4.10 1.01 -5.78
N THR A 55 4.87 1.84 -6.48
CA THR A 55 6.10 2.42 -5.94
C THR A 55 5.82 3.32 -4.73
N LEU A 56 4.75 4.12 -4.78
CA LEU A 56 4.27 4.91 -3.65
C LEU A 56 3.97 4.04 -2.43
N THR A 57 3.21 2.94 -2.60
CA THR A 57 2.91 2.01 -1.48
C THR A 57 4.18 1.36 -0.90
N VAL A 58 5.19 1.08 -1.73
CA VAL A 58 6.48 0.54 -1.28
C VAL A 58 7.24 1.58 -0.45
N CYS A 59 7.35 2.82 -0.92
CA CYS A 59 8.05 3.88 -0.18
C CYS A 59 7.37 4.16 1.17
N ARG A 60 6.04 4.27 1.20
CA ARG A 60 5.27 4.46 2.45
C ARG A 60 5.44 3.28 3.40
N GLY A 61 5.41 2.05 2.89
CA GLY A 61 5.67 0.85 3.71
C GLY A 61 7.10 0.82 4.29
N LEU A 62 8.11 1.29 3.54
CA LEU A 62 9.47 1.47 4.04
C LEU A 62 9.54 2.54 5.14
N ALA A 63 8.82 3.65 4.97
CA ALA A 63 8.75 4.72 5.97
C ALA A 63 8.11 4.22 7.28
N VAL A 64 6.96 3.55 7.21
CA VAL A 64 6.28 2.98 8.40
C VAL A 64 7.16 1.94 9.10
N SER A 65 7.77 1.01 8.34
CA SER A 65 8.67 0.02 8.93
C SER A 65 9.96 0.65 9.50
N GLY A 66 10.42 1.76 8.92
CA GLY A 66 11.52 2.56 9.48
C GLY A 66 11.10 3.23 10.79
N LEU A 67 9.91 3.83 10.81
CA LEU A 67 9.30 4.46 11.98
C LEU A 67 9.18 3.49 13.16
N GLU A 68 8.62 2.31 12.91
CA GLU A 68 8.52 1.24 13.90
C GLU A 68 9.89 0.84 14.45
N ARG A 69 10.92 0.80 13.61
CA ARG A 69 12.26 0.47 14.08
C ARG A 69 12.86 1.57 14.96
N ILE A 70 12.74 2.84 14.57
CA ILE A 70 13.35 3.95 15.31
C ILE A 70 12.65 4.19 16.64
N ILE A 71 11.33 4.01 16.72
CA ILE A 71 10.56 4.23 17.96
C ILE A 71 10.92 3.22 19.06
N ASN A 72 11.37 2.03 18.66
CA ASN A 72 11.88 0.99 19.56
C ASN A 72 13.36 1.16 19.95
N ARG A 73 14.06 2.16 19.38
CA ARG A 73 15.51 2.32 19.55
C ARG A 73 15.93 3.60 20.22
N THR A 74 15.12 4.65 20.17
CA THR A 74 15.46 5.94 20.76
C THR A 74 14.22 6.65 21.29
N ASP A 75 14.42 7.54 22.26
CA ASP A 75 13.35 8.34 22.84
C ASP A 75 13.00 9.55 21.97
N PHE A 76 11.70 9.80 21.86
CA PHE A 76 11.15 10.93 21.12
C PHE A 76 10.43 11.86 22.07
N THR A 77 10.53 13.16 21.80
CA THR A 77 9.73 14.19 22.46
C THR A 77 8.30 14.19 21.91
N ASP A 78 7.34 14.73 22.66
CA ASP A 78 5.95 14.87 22.18
C ASP A 78 5.87 15.62 20.85
N LYS A 79 6.64 16.72 20.71
CA LYS A 79 6.72 17.49 19.46
C LYS A 79 7.15 16.64 18.27
N GLN A 80 8.17 15.78 18.42
CA GLN A 80 8.62 14.91 17.35
C GLN A 80 7.57 13.85 16.98
N LEU A 81 6.87 13.30 17.98
CA LEU A 81 5.78 12.35 17.75
C LEU A 81 4.59 13.00 17.03
N VAL A 82 4.28 14.27 17.34
CA VAL A 82 3.28 15.06 16.60
C VAL A 82 3.70 15.24 15.14
N GLU A 83 4.94 15.64 14.89
CA GLU A 83 5.46 15.82 13.53
C GLU A 83 5.41 14.52 12.71
N LEU A 84 5.81 13.39 13.31
CA LEU A 84 5.70 12.07 12.69
C LEU A 84 4.24 11.65 12.48
N GLY A 85 3.37 11.93 13.45
CA GLY A 85 1.94 11.62 13.37
C GLY A 85 1.26 12.35 12.23
N ASN A 86 1.58 13.63 12.04
CA ASN A 86 1.08 14.44 10.93
C ASN A 86 1.60 13.90 9.59
N ALA A 87 2.89 13.57 9.48
CA ALA A 87 3.46 13.01 8.24
C ALA A 87 2.79 11.68 7.84
N VAL A 88 2.49 10.81 8.82
CA VAL A 88 1.77 9.55 8.59
C VAL A 88 0.31 9.82 8.20
N ALA A 89 -0.36 10.78 8.85
CA ALA A 89 -1.74 11.14 8.54
C ALA A 89 -1.87 11.73 7.12
N ASP A 90 -1.00 12.66 6.76
CA ASP A 90 -0.97 13.30 5.43
C ASP A 90 -0.63 12.32 4.30
N ALA A 91 0.06 11.22 4.62
CA ALA A 91 0.35 10.16 3.67
C ALA A 91 -0.88 9.29 3.33
N GLU A 92 -1.97 9.32 4.11
CA GLU A 92 -3.19 8.58 3.79
C GLU A 92 -4.00 9.29 2.70
N ASP A 93 -3.76 8.96 1.43
CA ASP A 93 -4.53 9.51 0.30
C ASP A 93 -5.46 8.46 -0.34
N ILE A 94 -6.76 8.79 -0.37
CA ILE A 94 -7.82 7.96 -0.96
C ILE A 94 -8.00 8.21 -2.46
N SER A 95 -7.52 9.34 -2.98
CA SER A 95 -7.70 9.77 -4.37
C SER A 95 -6.71 9.15 -5.37
N ALA A 96 -5.56 8.65 -4.89
CA ALA A 96 -4.46 8.19 -5.74
C ALA A 96 -4.80 6.93 -6.57
N MET A 97 -5.52 5.97 -5.99
CA MET A 97 -5.92 4.74 -6.68
C MET A 97 -6.90 4.97 -7.84
N PRO A 98 -8.05 5.67 -7.66
CA PRO A 98 -8.96 5.96 -8.76
C PRO A 98 -8.26 6.67 -9.92
N ARG A 99 -7.38 7.64 -9.62
CA ARG A 99 -6.56 8.34 -10.62
C ARG A 99 -5.72 7.37 -11.45
N ALA A 100 -5.09 6.40 -10.80
CA ALA A 100 -4.28 5.41 -11.51
C ALA A 100 -5.13 4.50 -12.40
N PHE A 101 -6.30 4.04 -11.96
CA PHE A 101 -7.16 3.22 -12.81
C PHE A 101 -7.73 3.99 -14.00
N VAL A 102 -8.05 5.28 -13.83
CA VAL A 102 -8.41 6.17 -14.95
C VAL A 102 -7.24 6.30 -15.95
N GLY A 103 -6.01 6.46 -15.45
CA GLY A 103 -4.84 6.52 -16.33
C GLY A 103 -4.54 5.19 -17.04
N GLU A 104 -4.73 4.06 -16.36
CA GLU A 104 -4.67 2.72 -16.98
C GLU A 104 -5.72 2.59 -18.08
N ARG A 105 -6.96 3.04 -17.86
CA ARG A 105 -8.01 3.08 -18.90
C ARG A 105 -7.55 3.88 -20.12
N CYS A 106 -7.00 5.09 -19.93
CA CYS A 106 -6.48 5.92 -21.02
C CYS A 106 -5.36 5.21 -21.78
N ARG A 107 -4.42 4.58 -21.05
CA ARG A 107 -3.32 3.80 -21.65
C ARG A 107 -3.85 2.61 -22.44
N GLY A 108 -4.82 1.88 -21.91
CA GLY A 108 -5.47 0.77 -22.60
C GLY A 108 -6.12 1.22 -23.91
N ILE A 109 -6.91 2.30 -23.91
CA ILE A 109 -7.50 2.86 -25.14
C ILE A 109 -6.43 3.14 -26.19
N TYR A 110 -5.32 3.76 -25.79
CA TYR A 110 -4.23 4.06 -26.72
C TYR A 110 -3.63 2.79 -27.33
N VAL A 111 -3.35 1.77 -26.50
CA VAL A 111 -2.74 0.53 -26.95
C VAL A 111 -3.70 -0.29 -27.82
N PHE A 112 -4.99 -0.38 -27.49
CA PHE A 112 -5.96 -1.11 -28.32
C PHE A 112 -6.19 -0.44 -29.68
N LYS A 113 -6.17 0.90 -29.75
CA LYS A 113 -6.21 1.64 -31.03
C LYS A 113 -4.93 1.48 -31.85
N ASN A 114 -3.79 1.29 -31.17
CA ASN A 114 -2.47 1.22 -31.79
C ASN A 114 -1.72 -0.04 -31.33
N PRO A 115 -2.21 -1.25 -31.65
CA PRO A 115 -1.65 -2.48 -31.09
C PRO A 115 -0.22 -2.73 -31.59
N ALA A 116 0.22 -2.10 -32.68
CA ALA A 116 1.60 -2.11 -33.15
C ALA A 116 2.60 -1.56 -32.10
N VAL A 117 2.17 -0.70 -31.18
CA VAL A 117 2.99 -0.26 -30.03
C VAL A 117 3.39 -1.45 -29.15
N LEU A 118 2.63 -2.55 -29.18
CA LEU A 118 2.97 -3.82 -28.54
C LEU A 118 4.04 -4.64 -29.28
N THR A 119 4.69 -4.07 -30.31
CA THR A 119 5.90 -4.66 -30.93
C THR A 119 7.18 -3.93 -30.54
N GLN A 120 7.05 -2.71 -29.99
CA GLN A 120 8.15 -1.92 -29.43
C GLN A 120 8.28 -2.25 -27.95
N GLU A 121 9.50 -2.43 -27.43
CA GLU A 121 9.79 -2.82 -26.05
C GLU A 121 8.95 -2.07 -24.99
N LEU A 122 7.73 -2.56 -24.72
CA LEU A 122 7.02 -2.24 -23.50
C LEU A 122 7.57 -3.16 -22.42
N VAL A 123 8.63 -2.70 -21.77
CA VAL A 123 9.00 -3.12 -20.43
C VAL A 123 9.35 -4.61 -20.35
N GLY A 124 10.48 -5.01 -20.96
CA GLY A 124 11.22 -6.22 -20.61
C GLY A 124 10.48 -7.57 -20.71
N LYS A 125 9.30 -7.63 -21.33
CA LYS A 125 8.59 -8.87 -21.64
C LYS A 125 8.69 -9.16 -23.14
N LYS A 126 8.94 -10.42 -23.50
CA LYS A 126 8.88 -10.89 -24.90
C LYS A 126 7.51 -10.52 -25.49
N MET A 127 7.55 -9.71 -26.54
CA MET A 127 6.35 -9.25 -27.23
C MET A 127 5.84 -10.26 -28.25
N LEU A 128 4.57 -10.12 -28.64
CA LEU A 128 4.04 -10.86 -29.77
C LEU A 128 4.73 -10.37 -31.06
N PRO A 129 5.15 -11.27 -31.96
CA PRO A 129 5.64 -10.92 -33.29
C PRO A 129 4.68 -9.98 -34.03
N ALA A 130 5.20 -8.97 -34.72
CA ALA A 130 4.41 -8.02 -35.50
C ALA A 130 3.36 -8.67 -36.45
N PRO A 131 3.66 -9.77 -37.18
CA PRO A 131 2.68 -10.42 -38.04
C PRO A 131 1.46 -10.96 -37.28
N ILE A 132 1.66 -11.41 -36.04
CA ILE A 132 0.59 -11.93 -35.20
C ILE A 132 -0.33 -10.79 -34.75
N ILE A 133 0.24 -9.64 -34.41
CA ILE A 133 -0.53 -8.47 -33.98
C ILE A 133 -1.35 -7.89 -35.14
N GLU A 134 -0.77 -7.79 -36.33
CA GLU A 134 -1.48 -7.33 -37.53
C GLU A 134 -2.63 -8.27 -37.90
N LEU A 135 -2.40 -9.59 -37.87
CA LEU A 135 -3.47 -10.57 -38.08
C LEU A 135 -4.57 -10.47 -37.01
N TYR A 136 -4.19 -10.32 -35.73
CA TYR A 136 -5.12 -10.17 -34.62
C TYR A 136 -6.01 -8.92 -34.77
N LYS A 137 -5.42 -7.83 -35.23
CA LYS A 137 -6.12 -6.59 -35.57
C LYS A 137 -7.04 -6.77 -36.77
N ALA A 138 -6.56 -7.36 -37.87
CA ALA A 138 -7.34 -7.58 -39.08
C ALA A 138 -8.58 -8.46 -38.85
N LEU A 139 -8.50 -9.40 -37.90
CA LEU A 139 -9.63 -10.24 -37.48
C LEU A 139 -10.61 -9.54 -36.52
N GLY A 140 -10.40 -8.26 -36.16
CA GLY A 140 -11.23 -7.52 -35.21
C GLY A 140 -11.13 -8.01 -33.76
N LEU A 141 -10.18 -8.91 -33.46
CA LEU A 141 -10.01 -9.46 -32.11
C LEU A 141 -9.47 -8.41 -31.14
N ALA A 142 -8.68 -7.46 -31.62
CA ALA A 142 -8.21 -6.33 -30.81
C ALA A 142 -9.37 -5.45 -30.33
N ASP A 143 -10.34 -5.15 -31.18
CA ASP A 143 -11.52 -4.35 -30.83
C ASP A 143 -12.43 -5.11 -29.86
N ARG A 144 -12.58 -6.42 -30.06
CA ARG A 144 -13.30 -7.30 -29.13
C ARG A 144 -12.66 -7.30 -27.74
N ASP A 145 -11.33 -7.45 -27.66
CA ASP A 145 -10.58 -7.37 -26.40
C ASP A 145 -10.71 -5.96 -25.77
N ALA A 146 -10.74 -4.90 -26.58
CA ALA A 146 -10.86 -3.53 -26.10
C ALA A 146 -12.19 -3.28 -25.38
N ILE A 147 -13.32 -3.78 -25.90
CA ILE A 147 -14.63 -3.66 -25.25
C ILE A 147 -14.58 -4.31 -23.86
N VAL A 148 -14.12 -5.57 -23.80
CA VAL A 148 -14.02 -6.30 -22.52
C VAL A 148 -13.06 -5.61 -21.55
N TYR A 149 -11.95 -5.07 -22.04
CA TYR A 149 -11.03 -4.29 -21.22
C TYR A 149 -11.68 -3.05 -20.61
N LEU A 150 -12.43 -2.29 -21.42
CA LEU A 150 -13.08 -1.05 -20.99
C LEU A 150 -14.18 -1.31 -19.96
N ASP A 151 -14.93 -2.39 -20.11
CA ASP A 151 -15.90 -2.83 -19.10
C ASP A 151 -15.18 -3.22 -17.80
N LEU A 152 -14.12 -4.01 -17.89
CA LEU A 152 -13.35 -4.45 -16.71
C LEU A 152 -12.68 -3.30 -15.96
N ILE A 153 -12.04 -2.37 -16.67
CA ILE A 153 -11.39 -1.23 -16.00
C ILE A 153 -12.43 -0.26 -15.42
N SER A 154 -13.63 -0.18 -15.99
CA SER A 154 -14.74 0.58 -15.40
C SER A 154 -15.22 -0.09 -14.11
N ASP A 155 -15.42 -1.40 -14.11
CA ASP A 155 -15.71 -2.19 -12.90
C ASP A 155 -14.65 -1.95 -11.79
N TYR A 156 -13.35 -1.94 -12.14
CA TYR A 156 -12.28 -1.62 -11.19
C TYR A 156 -12.32 -0.19 -10.67
N ILE A 157 -12.63 0.80 -11.51
CA ILE A 157 -12.80 2.20 -11.08
C ILE A 157 -13.96 2.29 -10.09
N ASP A 158 -15.06 1.61 -10.35
CA ASP A 158 -16.24 1.61 -9.48
C ASP A 158 -15.92 1.02 -8.10
N THR A 159 -15.07 -0.02 -8.01
CA THR A 159 -14.65 -0.57 -6.71
C THR A 159 -13.92 0.46 -5.85
N THR A 160 -13.23 1.44 -6.45
CA THR A 160 -12.54 2.50 -5.70
C THR A 160 -13.49 3.46 -5.00
N SER A 161 -14.75 3.52 -5.40
CA SER A 161 -15.78 4.37 -4.76
C SER A 161 -16.43 3.71 -3.54
N LEU A 162 -16.19 2.40 -3.32
CA LEU A 162 -16.70 1.68 -2.17
C LEU A 162 -15.93 2.01 -0.89
N LEU A 163 -16.57 1.75 0.26
CA LEU A 163 -15.90 1.72 1.57
C LEU A 163 -14.68 0.78 1.52
N LEU A 164 -13.58 1.16 2.18
CA LEU A 164 -12.30 0.45 2.13
C LEU A 164 -12.44 -1.07 2.34
N HIS A 165 -13.16 -1.49 3.39
CA HIS A 165 -13.37 -2.89 3.75
C HIS A 165 -14.18 -3.71 2.72
N ARG A 166 -14.90 -3.03 1.82
CA ARG A 166 -15.64 -3.66 0.70
C ARG A 166 -14.79 -3.81 -0.56
N ARG A 167 -13.74 -3.00 -0.73
CA ARG A 167 -12.97 -2.91 -1.98
C ARG A 167 -12.32 -4.23 -2.37
N GLN A 168 -11.71 -4.95 -1.42
CA GLN A 168 -11.06 -6.24 -1.72
C GLN A 168 -12.05 -7.25 -2.30
N ASN A 169 -13.20 -7.47 -1.63
CA ASN A 169 -14.20 -8.42 -2.09
C ASN A 169 -14.78 -8.03 -3.46
N ALA A 170 -15.06 -6.74 -3.68
CA ALA A 170 -15.55 -6.25 -4.95
C ALA A 170 -14.52 -6.48 -6.07
N THR A 171 -13.26 -6.17 -5.81
CA THR A 171 -12.16 -6.40 -6.74
C THR A 171 -11.96 -7.89 -7.04
N ASP A 172 -12.05 -8.78 -6.06
CA ASP A 172 -11.93 -10.23 -6.27
C ASP A 172 -13.04 -10.79 -7.20
N ILE A 173 -14.24 -10.19 -7.15
CA ILE A 173 -15.34 -10.49 -8.09
C ILE A 173 -14.96 -10.08 -9.52
N VAL A 174 -14.41 -8.88 -9.70
CA VAL A 174 -13.96 -8.37 -11.02
C VAL A 174 -12.81 -9.22 -11.56
N GLU A 175 -11.85 -9.60 -10.73
CA GLU A 175 -10.74 -10.50 -11.08
C GLU A 175 -11.23 -11.85 -11.58
N THR A 176 -12.28 -12.40 -10.94
CA THR A 176 -12.90 -13.65 -11.39
C THR A 176 -13.53 -13.52 -12.78
N LYS A 177 -14.20 -12.39 -13.08
CA LYS A 177 -14.73 -12.09 -14.42
C LYS A 177 -13.60 -12.02 -15.45
N LEU A 178 -12.55 -11.29 -15.13
CA LEU A 178 -11.35 -11.12 -15.96
C LEU A 178 -10.66 -12.47 -16.25
N HIS A 179 -10.46 -13.32 -15.25
CA HIS A 179 -9.86 -14.64 -15.45
C HIS A 179 -10.66 -15.50 -16.42
N LYS A 180 -11.99 -15.48 -16.33
CA LYS A 180 -12.88 -16.20 -17.27
C LYS A 180 -12.74 -15.65 -18.69
N ALA A 181 -12.77 -14.33 -18.85
CA ALA A 181 -12.63 -13.68 -20.17
C ALA A 181 -11.24 -13.95 -20.79
N SER A 182 -10.16 -13.73 -20.03
CA SER A 182 -8.77 -13.80 -20.48
C SER A 182 -8.34 -15.14 -21.09
N LYS A 183 -9.10 -16.23 -20.86
CA LYS A 183 -8.89 -17.53 -21.53
C LYS A 183 -9.03 -17.45 -23.04
N THR A 184 -9.84 -16.51 -23.53
CA THR A 184 -10.17 -16.34 -24.95
C THR A 184 -9.59 -15.06 -25.58
N HIS A 185 -8.96 -14.21 -24.75
CA HIS A 185 -8.57 -12.85 -25.09
C HIS A 185 -7.07 -12.63 -24.80
N ILE A 186 -6.25 -12.56 -25.85
CA ILE A 186 -4.78 -12.59 -25.73
C ILE A 186 -4.24 -11.23 -25.26
N LEU A 187 -4.77 -10.12 -25.77
CA LEU A 187 -4.30 -8.79 -25.40
C LEU A 187 -4.70 -8.46 -23.96
N LEU A 188 -5.86 -8.93 -23.49
CA LEU A 188 -6.27 -8.80 -22.09
C LEU A 188 -5.26 -9.38 -21.09
N ARG A 189 -4.52 -10.44 -21.46
CA ARG A 189 -3.49 -11.06 -20.60
C ARG A 189 -2.23 -10.21 -20.47
N MET A 190 -1.96 -9.31 -21.42
CA MET A 190 -0.77 -8.47 -21.40
C MET A 190 -0.85 -7.33 -20.38
N PHE A 191 -2.06 -6.82 -20.13
CA PHE A 191 -2.33 -5.77 -19.15
C PHE A 191 -2.44 -6.29 -17.71
N GLN A 192 -1.96 -7.51 -17.45
CA GLN A 192 -1.97 -8.13 -16.13
C GLN A 192 -0.63 -7.90 -15.40
N PRO A 193 -0.53 -6.84 -14.58
CA PRO A 193 -0.27 -6.98 -13.17
C PRO A 193 -1.65 -6.91 -12.50
N THR A 194 -2.18 -8.05 -12.05
CA THR A 194 -3.57 -8.22 -11.59
C THR A 194 -4.02 -7.04 -10.72
N TYR A 195 -4.99 -6.24 -11.17
CA TYR A 195 -5.43 -5.02 -10.48
C TYR A 195 -5.87 -5.28 -9.02
N SER A 196 -6.24 -6.53 -8.70
CA SER A 196 -6.40 -7.02 -7.33
C SER A 196 -5.17 -6.87 -6.46
N TRP A 197 -4.00 -7.14 -6.99
CA TRP A 197 -2.76 -6.94 -6.27
C TRP A 197 -2.51 -5.46 -5.94
N ILE A 198 -2.87 -4.53 -6.83
CA ILE A 198 -2.80 -3.09 -6.56
C ILE A 198 -3.79 -2.72 -5.44
N THR A 199 -5.02 -3.23 -5.52
CA THR A 199 -6.05 -3.01 -4.49
C THR A 199 -5.60 -3.49 -3.12
N ARG A 200 -5.11 -4.74 -3.05
CA ARG A 200 -4.61 -5.35 -1.81
C ARG A 200 -3.39 -4.62 -1.26
N SER A 201 -2.44 -4.25 -2.12
CA SER A 201 -1.25 -3.49 -1.73
C SER A 201 -1.60 -2.11 -1.17
N TYR A 202 -2.59 -1.44 -1.75
CA TYR A 202 -3.10 -0.17 -1.26
C TYR A 202 -3.81 -0.32 0.10
N LEU A 203 -4.72 -1.29 0.27
CA LEU A 203 -5.40 -1.53 1.54
C LEU A 203 -4.40 -1.88 2.66
N ARG A 204 -3.38 -2.69 2.34
CA ARG A 204 -2.26 -2.97 3.25
C ARG A 204 -1.54 -1.69 3.65
N ASN A 205 -1.26 -0.80 2.69
CA ASN A 205 -0.60 0.47 2.99
C ASN A 205 -1.46 1.38 3.88
N VAL A 206 -2.77 1.46 3.66
CA VAL A 206 -3.69 2.19 4.55
C VAL A 206 -3.68 1.60 5.95
N ALA A 207 -3.70 0.28 6.10
CA ALA A 207 -3.60 -0.38 7.40
C ALA A 207 -2.30 -0.01 8.12
N GLN A 208 -1.16 -0.08 7.42
CA GLN A 208 0.15 0.31 7.96
C GLN A 208 0.20 1.76 8.44
N LEU A 209 -0.36 2.70 7.67
CA LEU A 209 -0.41 4.10 8.07
C LEU A 209 -1.29 4.30 9.31
N ARG A 210 -2.47 3.65 9.35
CA ARG A 210 -3.41 3.78 10.46
C ARG A 210 -2.87 3.14 11.75
N THR A 211 -2.24 1.97 11.68
CA THR A 211 -1.61 1.34 12.85
C THR A 211 -0.45 2.20 13.38
N ALA A 212 0.38 2.75 12.51
CA ALA A 212 1.44 3.68 12.88
C ALA A 212 0.90 4.97 13.54
N ARG A 213 -0.16 5.57 12.97
CA ARG A 213 -0.80 6.78 13.53
C ARG A 213 -1.32 6.53 14.95
N VAL A 214 -1.99 5.40 15.19
CA VAL A 214 -2.48 5.03 16.52
C VAL A 214 -1.33 4.72 17.47
N ALA A 215 -0.29 4.01 17.03
CA ALA A 215 0.88 3.73 17.86
C ALA A 215 1.61 5.00 18.31
N LEU A 216 1.74 5.99 17.42
CA LEU A 216 2.28 7.31 17.78
C LEU A 216 1.41 8.03 18.80
N ALA A 217 0.08 7.98 18.66
CA ALA A 217 -0.84 8.54 19.64
C ALA A 217 -0.71 7.86 21.03
N ILE A 218 -0.55 6.53 21.07
CA ILE A 218 -0.30 5.78 22.31
C ILE A 218 1.03 6.20 22.95
N GLN A 219 2.09 6.40 22.16
CA GLN A 219 3.38 6.88 22.68
C GLN A 219 3.26 8.28 23.30
N ARG A 220 2.49 9.18 22.68
CA ARG A 220 2.21 10.51 23.26
C ARG A 220 1.42 10.40 24.57
N TYR A 221 0.39 9.55 24.61
CA TYR A 221 -0.37 9.25 25.83
C TYR A 221 0.55 8.73 26.95
N ARG A 222 1.49 7.84 26.62
CA ARG A 222 2.47 7.30 27.56
C ARG A 222 3.42 8.38 28.08
N LEU A 223 3.87 9.31 27.23
CA LEU A 223 4.74 10.40 27.65
C LEU A 223 4.04 11.37 28.61
N ASP A 224 2.75 11.63 28.43
CA ASP A 224 1.98 12.55 29.28
C ASP A 224 1.56 11.90 30.61
N THR A 225 1.09 10.66 30.57
CA THR A 225 0.47 9.99 31.73
C THR A 225 1.39 9.00 32.45
N GLY A 226 2.52 8.65 31.85
CA GLY A 226 3.42 7.59 32.32
C GLY A 226 2.88 6.17 32.12
N ASN A 227 1.66 5.99 31.60
CA ASN A 227 0.98 4.70 31.49
C ASN A 227 0.54 4.41 30.06
N LEU A 228 0.24 3.14 29.77
CA LEU A 228 -0.44 2.77 28.54
C LEU A 228 -1.96 2.96 28.67
N PRO A 229 -2.67 3.35 27.61
CA PRO A 229 -4.13 3.44 27.63
C PRO A 229 -4.73 2.06 27.86
N ASP A 230 -5.91 2.01 28.49
CA ASP A 230 -6.64 0.75 28.68
C ASP A 230 -7.40 0.38 27.41
N THR A 231 -7.89 1.39 26.68
CA THR A 231 -8.56 1.23 25.40
C THR A 231 -8.09 2.28 24.39
N LEU A 232 -8.24 2.00 23.09
CA LEU A 232 -7.97 3.01 22.06
C LEU A 232 -8.86 4.26 22.19
N GLY A 233 -9.99 4.18 22.91
CA GLY A 233 -10.86 5.32 23.18
C GLY A 233 -10.21 6.38 24.05
N ASP A 234 -9.27 6.01 24.91
CA ASP A 234 -8.57 6.92 25.84
C ASP A 234 -7.66 7.92 25.11
N LEU A 235 -7.38 7.66 23.83
CA LEU A 235 -6.59 8.54 22.95
C LEU A 235 -7.40 9.73 22.42
N VAL A 236 -8.73 9.64 22.46
CA VAL A 236 -9.64 10.62 21.84
C VAL A 236 -10.11 11.65 22.88
N PRO A 237 -10.21 12.95 22.55
CA PRO A 237 -9.79 13.60 21.30
C PRO A 237 -8.36 14.18 21.35
N ILE A 238 -7.66 14.03 22.48
CA ILE A 238 -6.43 14.78 22.77
C ILE A 238 -5.26 14.33 21.87
N TYR A 239 -5.12 13.03 21.64
CA TYR A 239 -3.99 12.45 20.90
C TYR A 239 -4.34 12.08 19.45
N ILE A 240 -5.62 11.81 19.19
CA ILE A 240 -6.17 11.54 17.86
C ILE A 240 -7.65 11.95 17.81
N ASP A 241 -8.11 12.48 16.67
CA ASP A 241 -9.50 12.97 16.51
C ASP A 241 -10.54 11.85 16.65
N ALA A 242 -10.22 10.67 16.13
CA ALA A 242 -11.02 9.46 16.22
C ALA A 242 -10.13 8.24 15.96
N VAL A 243 -10.48 7.10 16.56
CA VAL A 243 -9.80 5.83 16.28
C VAL A 243 -10.12 5.41 14.84
N PRO A 244 -9.12 5.27 13.94
CA PRO A 244 -9.37 4.91 12.56
C PRO A 244 -9.86 3.45 12.47
N GLY A 245 -10.79 3.21 11.54
CA GLY A 245 -11.25 1.85 11.24
C GLY A 245 -10.19 1.04 10.50
N ASP A 246 -10.28 -0.28 10.61
CA ASP A 246 -9.50 -1.24 9.85
C ASP A 246 -9.99 -1.26 8.38
N PRO A 247 -9.09 -1.09 7.38
CA PRO A 247 -9.48 -1.06 5.98
C PRO A 247 -9.90 -2.44 5.42
N PHE A 248 -9.76 -3.54 6.17
CA PHE A 248 -10.11 -4.88 5.70
C PHE A 248 -11.47 -5.37 6.19
N ASP A 249 -11.88 -5.00 7.40
CA ASP A 249 -13.16 -5.44 7.99
C ASP A 249 -14.07 -4.30 8.46
N GLY A 250 -13.57 -3.07 8.51
CA GLY A 250 -14.33 -1.88 8.86
C GLY A 250 -14.59 -1.69 10.36
N ARG A 251 -14.07 -2.58 11.22
CA ARG A 251 -14.12 -2.43 12.69
C ARG A 251 -13.02 -1.48 13.15
N THR A 252 -12.97 -1.12 14.42
CA THR A 252 -11.82 -0.40 14.99
C THR A 252 -10.55 -1.26 14.87
N LEU A 253 -9.39 -0.63 14.73
CA LEU A 253 -8.11 -1.34 14.88
C LEU A 253 -8.02 -2.04 16.25
N ARG A 254 -7.19 -3.08 16.31
CA ARG A 254 -6.98 -3.87 17.52
C ARG A 254 -5.76 -3.38 18.26
N TYR A 255 -5.79 -3.56 19.57
CA TYR A 255 -4.76 -3.10 20.48
C TYR A 255 -4.65 -4.09 21.63
N ASP A 256 -3.42 -4.53 21.89
CA ASP A 256 -3.11 -5.39 23.01
C ASP A 256 -1.83 -4.89 23.71
N LYS A 257 -1.83 -4.97 25.05
CA LYS A 257 -0.64 -4.73 25.87
C LYS A 257 0.24 -5.98 25.82
N LEU A 258 1.54 -5.78 25.63
CA LEU A 258 2.56 -6.83 25.66
C LEU A 258 3.32 -6.76 26.98
N GLU A 259 4.12 -7.79 27.29
CA GLU A 259 4.97 -7.82 28.48
C GLU A 259 5.87 -6.58 28.57
N THR A 260 6.45 -6.18 27.43
CA THR A 260 7.35 -5.03 27.31
C THR A 260 6.80 -3.97 26.36
N GLY A 261 5.48 -3.72 26.35
CA GLY A 261 4.92 -2.61 25.57
C GLY A 261 3.54 -2.88 25.00
N PHE A 262 3.36 -2.75 23.69
CA PHE A 262 2.06 -2.98 23.04
C PHE A 262 2.16 -3.28 21.55
N VAL A 263 1.08 -3.80 21.00
CA VAL A 263 0.85 -3.94 19.56
C VAL A 263 -0.45 -3.27 19.15
N VAL A 264 -0.43 -2.59 18.00
CA VAL A 264 -1.63 -2.15 17.29
C VAL A 264 -1.67 -2.89 15.96
N TYR A 265 -2.82 -3.47 15.60
CA TYR A 265 -2.90 -4.28 14.39
C TYR A 265 -4.22 -4.19 13.64
N SER A 266 -4.12 -4.52 12.35
CA SER A 266 -5.23 -4.78 11.44
C SER A 266 -5.25 -6.26 11.06
N VAL A 267 -6.44 -6.84 10.89
CA VAL A 267 -6.67 -8.26 10.55
C VAL A 267 -6.16 -8.68 9.17
N GLY A 268 -5.67 -7.72 8.38
CA GLY A 268 -5.01 -8.02 7.11
C GLY A 268 -5.91 -8.66 6.04
N GLU A 269 -5.26 -9.22 5.03
CA GLU A 269 -5.90 -9.62 3.75
C GLU A 269 -6.80 -10.85 3.88
N ASP A 270 -6.57 -11.72 4.86
CA ASP A 270 -7.37 -12.92 5.09
C ASP A 270 -8.60 -12.65 5.97
N LYS A 271 -8.66 -11.47 6.60
CA LYS A 271 -9.74 -11.00 7.48
C LYS A 271 -9.94 -11.87 8.71
N ARG A 272 -8.90 -12.59 9.10
CA ARG A 272 -8.88 -13.40 10.31
C ARG A 272 -8.10 -12.64 11.36
N ASP A 273 -8.61 -12.68 12.58
CA ASP A 273 -7.89 -12.11 13.70
C ASP A 273 -6.90 -13.16 14.20
N ASP A 274 -5.61 -12.90 14.00
CA ASP A 274 -4.53 -13.77 14.44
C ASP A 274 -3.88 -13.29 15.73
N GLY A 275 -4.49 -12.33 16.44
CA GLY A 275 -4.02 -11.81 17.73
C GLY A 275 -2.74 -10.99 17.62
N GLY A 276 -2.52 -10.29 16.51
CA GLY A 276 -1.34 -9.47 16.28
C GLY A 276 -0.09 -10.26 15.88
N ARG A 277 -0.24 -11.46 15.30
CA ARG A 277 0.90 -12.27 14.85
C ARG A 277 1.54 -11.70 13.59
N GLU A 278 2.86 -11.46 13.66
CA GLU A 278 3.62 -10.94 12.55
C GLU A 278 3.78 -11.92 11.38
N ARG A 279 4.02 -11.35 10.20
CA ARG A 279 4.38 -12.10 9.00
C ARG A 279 5.80 -12.65 9.11
N LEU A 280 5.94 -13.97 9.07
CA LEU A 280 7.26 -14.61 9.03
C LEU A 280 8.13 -14.13 7.84
N PRO A 281 9.47 -14.00 8.05
CA PRO A 281 10.43 -13.71 7.00
C PRO A 281 10.29 -14.65 5.81
N ARG A 282 10.64 -14.19 4.61
CA ARG A 282 10.41 -14.94 3.36
C ARG A 282 11.04 -16.34 3.34
N GLY A 283 12.13 -16.56 4.09
CA GLY A 283 12.84 -17.84 4.19
C GLY A 283 12.21 -18.85 5.14
N GLU A 284 11.28 -18.43 6.02
CA GLU A 284 10.70 -19.27 7.09
C GLU A 284 9.22 -19.59 6.83
N ARG A 285 8.76 -19.38 5.60
CA ARG A 285 7.36 -19.58 5.22
C ARG A 285 7.06 -21.03 4.89
N ASN A 286 6.09 -21.61 5.59
CA ASN A 286 5.39 -22.83 5.17
C ASN A 286 4.01 -22.45 4.61
N LYS A 287 3.39 -23.30 3.79
CA LYS A 287 2.03 -23.06 3.22
C LYS A 287 0.95 -22.81 4.28
N ALA A 288 1.18 -23.24 5.53
CA ALA A 288 0.29 -23.05 6.67
C ALA A 288 0.56 -21.75 7.49
N SER A 289 1.69 -21.07 7.30
CA SER A 289 1.99 -19.78 7.94
C SER A 289 1.52 -18.58 7.10
N SER A 290 0.41 -18.76 6.37
CA SER A 290 -0.14 -17.77 5.46
C SER A 290 -0.98 -16.68 6.12
N ASN A 291 -1.27 -16.83 7.41
CA ASN A 291 -2.13 -15.92 8.15
C ASN A 291 -1.23 -15.04 9.03
N TRP A 292 -1.38 -13.74 8.88
CA TRP A 292 -0.62 -12.74 9.63
C TRP A 292 -1.39 -11.44 9.65
N ASP A 293 -1.27 -10.73 10.76
CA ASP A 293 -1.83 -9.41 10.91
C ASP A 293 -0.85 -8.36 10.39
N ILE A 294 -1.39 -7.17 10.10
CA ILE A 294 -0.57 -5.99 9.80
C ILE A 294 -0.36 -5.26 11.12
N THR A 295 0.83 -5.42 11.68
CA THR A 295 1.19 -4.95 13.02
C THR A 295 1.97 -3.65 12.98
N PHE A 296 1.92 -2.93 14.09
CA PHE A 296 2.92 -1.96 14.51
C PHE A 296 3.22 -2.23 15.99
N ILE A 297 4.43 -2.68 16.29
CA ILE A 297 4.82 -3.15 17.61
C ILE A 297 5.74 -2.13 18.26
N VAL A 298 5.48 -1.82 19.54
CA VAL A 298 6.42 -1.06 20.37
C VAL A 298 6.77 -1.87 21.60
N GLU A 299 8.01 -2.34 21.62
CA GLU A 299 8.68 -3.03 22.71
C GLU A 299 9.69 -2.06 23.36
N ARG A 300 9.39 -1.58 24.57
CA ARG A 300 10.26 -0.73 25.38
C ARG A 300 10.27 -1.20 26.82
#